data_AF-A0A7X3VP29-F1
#
_entry.id   AF-A0A7X3VP29-F1
#
_cell.length_a   1.000
_cell.length_b   1.000
_cell.length_c   1.000
_cell.angle_alpha   90.00
_cell.angle_beta   90.00
_cell.angle_gamma   90.00
#
_symmetry.space_group_name_H-M   'P 1'
#
loop_
_entity.id
_entity.type
_entity.pdbx_description
1 polymer ?
#
loop_
_entity_poly.entity_id
_entity_poly.type
_entity_poly.pdbx_seq_one_letter_code
_entity_poly.pdbx_strand_id
1 'polypeptide(L)'
;MTTYTLDTHATIKQLEDAGMDSSQAEVVVAAISRSDAELATKADLKAEIAELKTDMFKVAMGVAIAIILANATMTIALIRFLA
;
A
#
# COMPACT_ATOMS: atom_id res chain seq x y z
N MET A 1 6.74 6.98 10.53
CA MET A 1 7.99 6.45 9.96
C MET A 1 8.83 5.98 11.13
N THR A 2 8.94 4.67 11.37
CA THR A 2 10.00 4.16 12.24
C THR A 2 11.26 4.21 11.40
N THR A 3 12.00 5.32 11.48
CA THR A 3 13.33 5.42 10.90
C THR A 3 14.17 4.34 11.56
N TYR A 4 14.67 3.39 10.78
CA TYR A 4 15.66 2.46 11.28
C TYR A 4 16.97 3.26 11.37
N THR A 5 17.27 3.79 12.55
CA THR A 5 18.52 4.51 12.75
C THR A 5 19.65 3.49 12.73
N LEU A 6 20.27 3.31 11.56
CA LEU A 6 21.46 2.51 11.43
C LEU A 6 22.63 3.24 12.10
N ASP A 7 23.10 2.71 13.23
CA ASP A 7 24.37 3.15 13.81
C ASP A 7 25.49 2.67 12.89
N THR A 8 25.86 3.53 11.94
CA THR A 8 26.87 3.26 10.91
C THR A 8 28.17 2.76 11.54
N HIS A 9 28.59 3.37 12.66
CA HIS A 9 29.85 3.02 13.31
C HIS A 9 29.76 1.65 13.98
N ALA A 10 28.70 1.40 14.76
CA ALA A 10 28.52 0.12 15.42
C ALA A 10 28.35 -1.04 14.41
N THR A 11 27.64 -0.81 13.30
CA THR A 11 27.45 -1.82 12.26
C THR A 11 28.74 -2.12 11.49
N ILE A 12 29.52 -1.10 11.11
CA ILE A 12 30.84 -1.31 10.49
C ILE A 12 31.72 -2.16 11.40
N LYS A 13 31.79 -1.80 12.69
CA LYS A 13 32.61 -2.53 13.67
C LYS A 13 32.18 -3.98 13.84
N GLN A 14 30.87 -4.26 13.85
CA GLN A 14 30.37 -5.63 13.91
C GLN A 14 30.75 -6.45 12.66
N LEU A 15 30.76 -5.83 11.48
CA LEU A 15 31.17 -6.50 10.24
C LEU A 15 32.68 -6.77 10.26
N GLU A 16 33.48 -5.83 10.74
CA GLU A 16 34.93 -6.02 10.92
C GLU A 16 35.24 -7.13 11.93
N ASP A 17 34.54 -7.16 13.07
CA ASP A 17 34.68 -8.21 14.09
C ASP A 17 34.25 -9.60 13.55
N ALA A 18 33.37 -9.64 12.54
CA ALA A 18 32.96 -10.84 11.82
C ALA A 18 33.94 -11.24 10.69
N GLY A 19 35.03 -10.49 10.49
CA GLY A 19 36.10 -10.80 9.53
C GLY A 19 35.94 -10.13 8.16
N MET A 20 35.03 -9.18 7.99
CA MET A 20 34.98 -8.33 6.79
C MET A 20 36.09 -7.28 6.85
N ASP A 21 36.72 -6.97 5.71
CA ASP A 21 37.66 -5.86 5.68
C ASP A 21 36.91 -4.51 5.74
N SER A 22 37.59 -3.48 6.25
CA SER A 22 37.00 -2.16 6.49
C SER A 22 36.34 -1.55 5.25
N SER A 23 36.97 -1.69 4.07
CA SER A 23 36.43 -1.16 2.82
C SER A 23 35.14 -1.87 2.39
N GLN A 24 35.06 -3.18 2.62
CA GLN A 24 33.84 -3.95 2.39
C GLN A 24 32.74 -3.57 3.39
N ALA A 25 33.09 -3.39 4.67
CA ALA A 25 32.14 -3.04 5.72
C ALA A 25 31.47 -1.70 5.45
N GLU A 26 32.26 -0.69 5.06
CA GLU A 26 31.77 0.62 4.66
C GLU A 26 30.84 0.55 3.45
N VAL A 27 31.19 -0.22 2.42
CA VAL A 27 30.37 -0.36 1.20
C VAL A 27 29.03 -1.02 1.50
N VAL A 28 29.02 -2.08 2.31
CA VAL A 28 27.79 -2.78 2.69
C VAL A 28 26.87 -1.86 3.49
N VAL A 29 27.41 -1.16 4.49
CA VAL A 29 26.64 -0.23 5.32
C VAL A 29 26.11 0.94 4.49
N ALA A 30 26.92 1.49 3.57
CA ALA A 30 26.48 2.54 2.65
C ALA A 30 25.35 2.07 1.72
N ALA A 31 25.36 0.82 1.25
CA ALA A 31 24.28 0.26 0.44
C ALA A 31 22.97 0.14 1.25
N ILE A 32 23.05 -0.31 2.50
CA ILE A 32 21.89 -0.42 3.40
C ILE A 32 21.31 0.98 3.70
N SER A 33 22.16 1.96 4.03
CA SER A 33 21.70 3.33 4.29
C SER A 33 21.03 4.00 3.08
N ARG A 34 21.41 3.64 1.86
CA ARG A 34 20.75 4.14 0.64
C ARG A 34 19.42 3.44 0.37
N SER A 35 19.27 2.19 0.78
CA SER A 35 18.05 1.41 0.53
C SER A 35 16.81 1.92 1.30
N ASP A 36 16.99 2.71 2.35
CA ASP A 36 15.88 3.33 3.11
C ASP A 36 15.17 4.47 2.36
N ALA A 37 15.74 4.99 1.25
CA ALA A 37 15.24 6.21 0.61
C ALA A 37 13.98 6.02 -0.27
N GLU A 38 13.65 4.79 -0.69
CA GLU A 38 12.55 4.53 -1.64
C GLU A 38 11.53 3.48 -1.16
N LEU A 39 11.62 3.03 0.10
CA LEU A 39 10.72 1.99 0.61
C LEU A 39 9.39 2.60 1.08
N ALA A 40 8.30 2.17 0.46
CA ALA A 40 6.95 2.48 0.94
C ALA A 40 6.78 1.96 2.37
N THR A 41 6.34 2.82 3.28
CA THR A 41 6.12 2.41 4.66
C THR A 41 4.80 1.65 4.79
N LYS A 42 4.65 0.89 5.87
CA LYS A 42 3.36 0.26 6.22
C LYS A 42 2.22 1.28 6.37
N ALA A 43 2.53 2.53 6.72
CA ALA A 43 1.53 3.58 6.81
C ALA A 43 1.05 4.02 5.41
N ASP A 44 1.98 4.16 4.47
CA ASP A 44 1.68 4.52 3.07
C ASP A 44 0.79 3.44 2.43
N LEU A 45 1.17 2.17 2.58
CA LEU A 45 0.37 1.04 2.10
C LEU A 45 -1.04 1.00 2.73
N LYS A 46 -1.17 1.31 4.02
CA LYS A 46 -2.48 1.36 4.68
C LYS A 46 -3.36 2.49 4.15
N ALA A 47 -2.76 3.64 3.83
CA ALA A 47 -3.48 4.77 3.25
C ALA A 47 -4.00 4.42 1.86
N GLU A 48 -3.15 3.87 0.98
CA GLU A 48 -3.56 3.44 -0.36
C GLU A 48 -4.62 2.33 -0.32
N ILE A 49 -4.50 1.37 0.59
CA ILE A 49 -5.51 0.32 0.77
C ILE A 49 -6.86 0.92 1.22
N ALA A 50 -6.84 1.92 2.10
CA ALA A 50 -8.06 2.58 2.54
C ALA A 50 -8.74 3.34 1.39
N GLU A 51 -7.96 4.08 0.60
CA GLU A 51 -8.43 4.79 -0.59
C GLU A 51 -9.03 3.81 -1.62
N LEU A 52 -8.30 2.74 -1.94
CA LEU A 52 -8.76 1.71 -2.86
C LEU A 52 -10.07 1.06 -2.40
N LYS A 53 -10.20 0.76 -1.09
CA LYS A 53 -11.46 0.25 -0.53
C LYS A 53 -12.59 1.23 -0.71
N THR A 54 -12.36 2.52 -0.43
CA THR A 54 -13.37 3.57 -0.60
C THR A 54 -13.83 3.67 -2.04
N ASP A 55 -12.92 3.58 -3.01
CA ASP A 55 -13.28 3.63 -4.43
C ASP A 55 -14.03 2.38 -4.89
N MET A 56 -13.64 1.19 -4.43
CA MET A 56 -14.41 -0.02 -4.64
C MET A 56 -15.84 0.10 -4.09
N PHE A 57 -16.01 0.67 -2.90
CA PHE A 57 -17.34 0.91 -2.33
C PHE A 57 -18.17 1.88 -3.18
N LYS A 58 -17.59 2.98 -3.68
CA LYS A 58 -18.29 3.92 -4.57
C LYS A 58 -18.76 3.23 -5.84
N VAL A 59 -17.90 2.43 -6.47
CA VAL A 59 -18.25 1.68 -7.69
C VAL A 59 -19.37 0.67 -7.40
N ALA A 60 -19.23 -0.12 -6.33
CA ALA A 60 -20.24 -1.11 -5.95
C ALA A 60 -21.60 -0.47 -5.66
N MET A 61 -21.64 0.67 -4.96
CA MET A 61 -22.87 1.42 -4.71
C MET A 61 -23.49 1.96 -6.00
N GLY A 62 -22.69 2.52 -6.92
CA GLY A 62 -23.18 2.98 -8.21
C GLY A 62 -23.84 1.86 -9.03
N VAL A 63 -23.20 0.69 -9.08
CA VAL A 63 -23.74 -0.51 -9.74
C VAL A 63 -25.03 -0.97 -9.06
N ALA A 64 -25.05 -1.07 -7.73
CA ALA A 64 -26.22 -1.50 -6.99
C ALA A 64 -27.44 -0.57 -7.23
N ILE A 65 -27.21 0.75 -7.20
CA ILE A 65 -28.26 1.74 -7.49
C ILE A 65 -28.78 1.58 -8.91
N ALA A 66 -27.90 1.41 -9.90
CA ALA A 66 -28.31 1.21 -11.29
C ALA A 66 -29.19 -0.04 -11.47
N ILE A 67 -28.83 -1.16 -10.82
CA ILE A 67 -29.61 -2.40 -10.85
C ILE A 67 -30.99 -2.19 -10.20
N ILE A 68 -31.05 -1.54 -9.04
CA ILE A 68 -32.31 -1.25 -8.35
C ILE A 68 -33.23 -0.40 -9.23
N LEU A 69 -32.71 0.65 -9.84
CA LEU A 69 -33.48 1.53 -10.72
C LEU A 69 -33.97 0.80 -11.99
N ALA A 70 -33.12 -0.01 -12.60
CA ALA A 70 -33.49 -0.82 -13.76
C ALA A 70 -34.63 -1.81 -13.43
N ASN A 71 -34.56 -2.48 -12.27
CA ASN A 71 -35.60 -3.42 -11.86
C ASN A 71 -36.91 -2.71 -11.47
N ALA A 72 -36.82 -1.57 -10.78
CA ALA A 72 -38.00 -0.77 -10.41
C ALA A 72 -38.72 -0.24 -11.65
N THR A 73 -37.99 0.30 -12.62
CA THR A 73 -38.56 0.81 -13.88
C THR A 73 -39.19 -0.32 -14.71
N MET A 74 -38.55 -1.48 -14.79
CA MET A 74 -39.11 -2.66 -15.45
C MET A 74 -40.41 -3.13 -14.79
N THR A 75 -40.45 -3.19 -13.46
CA THR A 75 -41.64 -3.59 -12.70
C THR A 75 -42.81 -2.62 -12.95
N ILE A 76 -42.54 -1.31 -12.94
CA ILE A 76 -43.57 -0.29 -13.22
C ILE A 76 -44.09 -0.41 -14.66
N ALA A 77 -43.22 -0.65 -15.63
CA ALA A 77 -43.61 -0.83 -17.03
C ALA A 77 -44.52 -2.06 -17.21
N LEU A 78 -44.20 -3.18 -16.54
CA LEU A 78 -45.02 -4.38 -16.55
C LEU A 78 -46.41 -4.14 -15.96
N ILE A 79 -46.51 -3.44 -14.82
CA ILE A 79 -47.80 -3.09 -14.21
C ILE A 79 -48.66 -2.28 -15.19
N ARG A 80 -48.07 -1.28 -15.86
CA ARG A 80 -48.78 -0.43 -16.84
C ARG A 80 -49.20 -1.17 -18.11
N PHE A 81 -48.52 -2.25 -18.47
CA PHE A 81 -48.88 -3.06 -19.63
C PHE A 81 -50.05 -4.02 -19.34
N LEU A 82 -50.18 -4.46 -18.08
CA LEU A 82 -51.19 -5.45 -17.65
C LEU A 82 -52.49 -4.82 -17.12
N ALA A 83 -52.48 -3.53 -16.76
CA ALA A 83 -53.65 -2.78 -16.28
C ALA A 83 -54.37 -2.07 -17.43
#